data_AF-H2CL56-F1
#
_entry.id   AF-H2CL56-F1
#
_cell.length_a   1.000
_cell.length_b   1.000
_cell.length_c   1.000
_cell.angle_alpha   90.00
_cell.angle_beta   90.00
_cell.angle_gamma   90.00
#
_symmetry.space_group_name_H-M   'P 1'
#
loop_
_entity.id
_entity.type
_entity.pdbx_description
1 polymer ?
#
loop_
_entity_poly.entity_id
_entity_poly.type
_entity_poly.pdbx_seq_one_letter_code
_entity_poly.pdbx_strand_id
1 'polypeptide(L)'
;MLQTLEQIKQLIGLEPESIGLTGRLRPDHDEASGAMSDWDLYLSDAAAGTTSLLSLWTEKDLSQSGVLEKIPSDQMSRLRRAEILLLRAEIVLDHGASEAVEPGDIQAGGSEGIKVTLKRLPLDERGAVASELRSRARLLVKGDEDTFAGVL
;
A
#
# COMPACT_ATOMS: atom_id res chain seq x y z
N MET A 1 -10.11 6.36 3.53
CA MET A 1 -8.85 6.47 2.76
C MET A 1 -8.30 7.88 2.88
N LEU A 2 -6.98 8.00 3.01
CA LEU A 2 -6.28 9.28 3.19
C LEU A 2 -5.90 9.93 1.85
N GLN A 3 -5.99 9.14 0.77
CA GLN A 3 -5.64 9.48 -0.61
C GLN A 3 -6.74 8.94 -1.53
N THR A 4 -6.90 9.54 -2.71
CA THR A 4 -7.85 9.03 -3.71
C THR A 4 -7.35 7.70 -4.28
N LEU A 5 -8.26 6.88 -4.82
CA LEU A 5 -7.87 5.64 -5.51
C LEU A 5 -6.87 5.90 -6.63
N GLU A 6 -7.03 6.99 -7.39
CA GLU A 6 -6.08 7.37 -8.45
C GLU A 6 -4.66 7.63 -7.90
N GLN A 7 -4.56 8.38 -6.80
CA GLN A 7 -3.28 8.64 -6.13
C GLN A 7 -2.66 7.35 -5.60
N ILE A 8 -3.47 6.48 -4.99
CA ILE A 8 -3.04 5.17 -4.49
C ILE A 8 -2.47 4.34 -5.65
N LYS A 9 -3.17 4.25 -6.78
CA LYS A 9 -2.69 3.51 -7.97
C LYS A 9 -1.35 4.04 -8.47
N GLN A 10 -1.20 5.36 -8.58
CA GLN A 10 0.06 6.00 -9.00
C GLN A 10 1.22 5.69 -8.04
N LEU A 11 0.98 5.71 -6.74
CA LEU A 11 2.01 5.47 -5.71
C LEU A 11 2.35 3.99 -5.53
N ILE A 12 1.38 3.09 -5.78
CA ILE A 12 1.64 1.65 -5.81
C ILE A 12 2.42 1.28 -7.07
N GLY A 13 2.12 1.91 -8.22
CA GLY A 13 2.88 1.72 -9.46
C GLY A 13 2.80 0.30 -10.03
N LEU A 14 1.76 -0.46 -9.67
CA LEU A 14 1.57 -1.85 -10.08
C LEU A 14 0.48 -1.95 -11.14
N GLU A 15 0.81 -2.61 -12.25
CA GLU A 15 -0.18 -2.99 -13.25
C GLU A 15 -1.06 -4.13 -12.73
N PRO A 16 -2.40 -4.02 -12.71
CA PRO A 16 -3.30 -5.02 -12.14
C PRO A 16 -3.13 -6.41 -12.73
N GLU A 17 -2.88 -6.49 -14.04
CA GLU A 17 -2.74 -7.74 -14.78
C GLU A 17 -1.52 -8.54 -14.31
N SER A 18 -0.51 -7.88 -13.73
CA SER A 18 0.67 -8.55 -13.16
C SER A 18 0.32 -9.42 -11.94
N ILE A 19 -0.75 -9.09 -11.23
CA ILE A 19 -1.26 -9.83 -10.08
C ILE A 19 -2.53 -10.64 -10.38
N GLY A 20 -2.94 -10.70 -11.65
CA GLY A 20 -4.11 -11.45 -12.09
C GLY A 20 -5.43 -10.74 -11.84
N LEU A 21 -5.41 -9.42 -11.61
CA LEU A 21 -6.61 -8.59 -11.50
C LEU A 21 -6.84 -7.83 -12.81
N THR A 22 -8.09 -7.49 -13.09
CA THR A 22 -8.42 -6.65 -14.25
C THR A 22 -8.42 -5.18 -13.85
N GLY A 23 -7.66 -4.34 -14.56
CA GLY A 23 -7.68 -2.88 -14.38
C GLY A 23 -8.82 -2.17 -15.11
N ARG A 24 -9.56 -2.90 -15.96
CA ARG A 24 -10.68 -2.39 -16.76
C ARG A 24 -12.01 -2.78 -16.12
N LEU A 25 -13.06 -2.00 -16.38
CA LEU A 25 -14.42 -2.40 -16.06
C LEU A 25 -14.75 -3.69 -16.82
N ARG A 26 -15.39 -4.64 -16.14
CA ARG A 26 -15.82 -5.87 -16.79
C ARG A 26 -16.93 -5.53 -17.80
N PRO A 27 -16.94 -6.15 -19.01
CA PRO A 27 -17.88 -5.78 -20.08
C PRO A 27 -19.37 -5.99 -19.73
N ASP A 28 -19.65 -6.79 -18.71
CA ASP A 28 -20.98 -7.15 -18.19
C ASP A 28 -21.51 -6.16 -17.14
N HIS A 29 -20.71 -5.16 -16.75
CA HIS A 29 -21.12 -4.12 -15.81
C HIS A 29 -21.40 -2.79 -16.55
N ASP A 30 -22.66 -2.35 -16.52
CA ASP A 30 -23.10 -1.08 -17.11
C ASP A 30 -22.29 0.10 -16.54
N GLU A 31 -21.67 0.90 -17.41
CA GLU A 31 -20.93 2.12 -17.06
C GLU A 31 -21.81 3.14 -16.29
N ALA A 32 -23.13 3.03 -16.38
CA ALA A 32 -24.10 3.85 -15.65
C ALA A 32 -24.26 3.50 -14.15
N SER A 33 -23.69 2.38 -13.69
CA SER A 33 -23.93 1.82 -12.34
C SER A 33 -22.87 2.18 -11.29
N GLY A 34 -21.83 2.93 -11.64
CA GLY A 34 -20.68 3.11 -10.73
C GLY A 34 -19.83 1.84 -10.61
N ALA A 35 -19.81 1.02 -11.66
CA ALA A 35 -19.00 -0.18 -11.74
C ALA A 35 -17.52 0.13 -11.46
N MET A 36 -16.87 -0.72 -10.67
CA MET A 36 -15.45 -0.64 -10.33
C MET A 36 -14.73 -1.84 -10.94
N SER A 37 -13.48 -1.66 -11.36
CA SER A 37 -12.64 -2.78 -11.79
C SER A 37 -12.29 -3.68 -10.60
N ASP A 38 -11.88 -4.93 -10.85
CA ASP A 38 -11.38 -5.82 -9.79
C ASP A 38 -10.25 -5.16 -8.98
N TRP A 39 -9.40 -4.39 -9.66
CA TRP A 39 -8.35 -3.62 -9.00
C TRP A 39 -8.87 -2.50 -8.10
N ASP A 40 -9.87 -1.76 -8.58
CA ASP A 40 -10.51 -0.70 -7.79
C ASP A 40 -11.21 -1.25 -6.55
N LEU A 41 -11.91 -2.38 -6.69
CA LEU A 41 -12.57 -3.04 -5.57
C LEU A 41 -11.57 -3.51 -4.53
N TYR A 42 -10.52 -4.21 -4.99
CA TYR A 42 -9.44 -4.68 -4.11
C TYR A 42 -8.77 -3.52 -3.36
N LEU A 43 -8.36 -2.46 -4.07
CA LEU A 43 -7.70 -1.32 -3.43
C LEU A 43 -8.63 -0.56 -2.48
N SER A 44 -9.91 -0.44 -2.81
CA SER A 44 -10.88 0.23 -1.95
C SER A 44 -11.06 -0.51 -0.62
N ASP A 45 -11.19 -1.85 -0.67
CA ASP A 45 -11.33 -2.69 0.52
C ASP A 45 -10.05 -2.67 1.37
N ALA A 46 -8.89 -2.89 0.74
CA ALA A 46 -7.59 -2.82 1.42
C ALA A 46 -7.34 -1.43 2.04
N ALA A 47 -7.77 -0.35 1.36
CA ALA A 47 -7.65 1.02 1.90
C ALA A 47 -8.59 1.27 3.07
N ALA A 48 -9.78 0.66 3.10
CA ALA A 48 -10.69 0.73 4.24
C ALA A 48 -10.09 0.01 5.47
N GLY A 49 -9.54 -1.19 5.29
CA GLY A 49 -8.81 -1.92 6.33
C GLY A 49 -7.59 -1.12 6.85
N THR A 50 -6.81 -0.55 5.93
CA THR A 50 -5.67 0.31 6.25
C THR A 50 -6.07 1.56 7.02
N THR A 51 -7.15 2.23 6.61
CA THR A 51 -7.69 3.41 7.32
C THR A 51 -8.09 3.04 8.75
N SER A 52 -8.71 1.87 8.94
CA SER A 52 -9.11 1.37 10.27
C SER A 52 -7.89 1.10 11.17
N LEU A 53 -6.84 0.48 10.63
CA LEU A 53 -5.60 0.21 11.37
C LEU A 53 -4.87 1.51 11.74
N LEU A 54 -4.76 2.46 10.81
CA LEU A 54 -4.16 3.77 11.09
C LEU A 54 -4.98 4.57 12.11
N SER A 55 -6.31 4.40 12.11
CA SER A 55 -7.18 5.02 13.10
C SER A 55 -6.89 4.47 14.51
N LEU A 56 -6.73 3.15 14.62
CA LEU A 56 -6.32 2.50 15.87
C LEU A 56 -4.95 3.00 16.34
N TRP A 57 -3.96 3.10 15.45
CA TRP A 57 -2.63 3.58 15.82
C TRP A 57 -2.59 5.06 16.17
N THR A 58 -3.44 5.89 15.60
CA THR A 58 -3.45 7.32 15.91
C THR A 58 -4.42 7.70 17.03
N GLU A 59 -5.23 6.74 17.49
CA GLU A 59 -6.35 6.97 18.42
C GLU A 59 -7.32 8.05 17.90
N LYS A 60 -7.44 8.15 16.58
CA LYS A 60 -8.28 9.11 15.86
C LYS A 60 -9.05 8.38 14.79
N ASP A 61 -10.36 8.62 14.67
CA ASP A 61 -11.14 8.05 13.58
C ASP A 61 -10.85 8.79 12.26
N LEU A 62 -9.94 8.23 11.46
CA LEU A 62 -9.51 8.81 10.18
C LEU A 62 -10.55 8.61 9.06
N SER A 63 -11.64 7.88 9.32
CA SER A 63 -12.74 7.75 8.36
C SER A 63 -13.72 8.93 8.41
N GLN A 64 -13.70 9.72 9.49
CA GLN A 64 -14.63 10.83 9.70
C GLN A 64 -14.23 12.07 8.89
N SER A 65 -15.22 12.66 8.23
CA SER A 65 -15.09 13.96 7.56
C SER A 65 -14.64 15.04 8.56
N GLY A 66 -13.63 15.83 8.18
CA GLY A 66 -13.09 16.92 9.00
C GLY A 66 -12.07 16.52 10.06
N VAL A 67 -11.82 15.22 10.31
CA VAL A 67 -10.68 14.80 11.16
C VAL A 67 -9.36 15.04 10.43
N LEU A 68 -9.31 14.73 9.14
CA LEU A 68 -8.09 14.85 8.32
C LEU A 68 -7.57 16.29 8.24
N GLU A 69 -8.47 17.28 8.21
CA GLU A 69 -8.15 18.72 8.15
C GLU A 69 -7.47 19.22 9.42
N LYS A 70 -7.67 18.54 10.56
CA LYS A 70 -7.10 18.88 11.87
C LYS A 70 -5.74 18.23 12.10
N ILE A 71 -5.28 17.39 11.17
CA ILE A 71 -3.99 16.71 11.28
C ILE A 71 -2.90 17.63 10.73
N PRO A 72 -1.82 17.90 11.48
CA PRO A 72 -0.66 18.66 10.99
C PRO A 72 -0.12 18.08 9.68
N SER A 73 0.37 18.94 8.78
CA SER A 73 0.78 18.55 7.43
C SER A 73 1.93 17.53 7.40
N ASP A 74 2.86 17.60 8.35
CA ASP A 74 3.94 16.63 8.53
C ASP A 74 3.41 15.26 8.98
N GLN A 75 2.45 15.25 9.90
CA GLN A 75 1.79 14.03 10.38
C GLN A 75 0.94 13.41 9.27
N MET A 76 0.19 14.22 8.52
CA MET A 76 -0.58 13.77 7.36
C MET A 76 0.32 13.14 6.30
N SER A 77 1.49 13.72 6.04
CA SER A 77 2.46 13.17 5.09
C SER A 77 2.98 11.80 5.53
N ARG A 78 3.23 11.61 6.83
CA ARG A 78 3.62 10.31 7.40
C ARG A 78 2.50 9.28 7.31
N LEU A 79 1.25 9.66 7.60
CA LEU A 79 0.09 8.79 7.51
C LEU A 79 -0.17 8.32 6.07
N ARG A 80 -0.07 9.22 5.08
CA ARG A 80 -0.20 8.86 3.65
C ARG A 80 0.88 7.87 3.19
N ARG A 81 2.13 8.06 3.65
CA ARG A 81 3.21 7.10 3.37
C ARG A 81 2.96 5.75 4.04
N ALA A 82 2.48 5.76 5.28
CA ALA A 82 2.12 4.55 6.01
C ALA A 82 0.96 3.80 5.32
N GLU A 83 -0.05 4.52 4.80
CA GLU A 83 -1.14 3.92 4.02
C GLU A 83 -0.61 3.13 2.82
N ILE A 84 0.31 3.71 2.03
CA ILE A 84 0.89 3.01 0.88
C ILE A 84 1.71 1.79 1.29
N LEU A 85 2.48 1.86 2.38
CA LEU A 85 3.24 0.70 2.88
C LEU A 85 2.32 -0.44 3.34
N LEU A 86 1.21 -0.11 4.01
CA LEU A 86 0.22 -1.09 4.45
C LEU A 86 -0.49 -1.73 3.25
N LEU A 87 -0.90 -0.94 2.25
CA LEU A 87 -1.47 -1.48 1.02
C LEU A 87 -0.50 -2.41 0.27
N ARG A 88 0.79 -2.03 0.20
CA ARG A 88 1.83 -2.90 -0.36
C ARG A 88 1.99 -4.19 0.44
N ALA A 89 1.85 -4.14 1.77
CA ALA A 89 1.89 -5.34 2.61
C ALA A 89 0.74 -6.30 2.30
N GLU A 90 -0.49 -5.79 2.11
CA GLU A 90 -1.63 -6.61 1.69
C GLU A 90 -1.39 -7.22 0.30
N ILE A 91 -0.92 -6.44 -0.67
CA ILE A 91 -0.58 -6.93 -2.02
C ILE A 91 0.47 -8.05 -1.99
N VAL A 92 1.49 -7.91 -1.13
CA VAL A 92 2.50 -8.95 -0.94
C VAL A 92 1.89 -10.22 -0.37
N LEU A 93 1.00 -10.13 0.63
CA LEU A 93 0.36 -11.32 1.22
C LEU A 93 -0.52 -12.05 0.22
N ASP A 94 -1.41 -11.31 -0.44
CA ASP A 94 -2.44 -11.90 -1.28
C ASP A 94 -1.86 -12.37 -2.62
N HIS A 95 -1.00 -11.55 -3.24
CA HIS A 95 -0.54 -11.76 -4.61
C HIS A 95 0.95 -12.08 -4.75
N GLY A 96 1.73 -11.92 -3.67
CA GLY A 96 3.17 -12.13 -3.67
C GLY A 96 3.93 -11.05 -4.43
N ALA A 97 3.28 -9.97 -4.86
CA ALA A 97 3.92 -8.93 -5.64
C ALA A 97 4.73 -8.01 -4.74
N SER A 98 6.05 -8.07 -4.87
CA SER A 98 6.99 -7.18 -4.20
C SER A 98 7.82 -6.44 -5.25
N GLU A 99 8.01 -5.15 -5.04
CA GLU A 99 9.09 -4.43 -5.73
C GLU A 99 10.41 -5.02 -5.21
N ALA A 100 11.21 -5.62 -6.09
CA ALA A 100 12.59 -5.95 -5.79
C ALA A 100 13.45 -4.84 -6.37
N VAL A 101 14.18 -4.13 -5.50
CA VAL A 101 15.37 -3.39 -5.94
C VAL A 101 16.51 -4.40 -5.81
N GLU A 102 16.86 -5.09 -6.90
CA GLU A 102 18.07 -5.91 -6.89
C GLU A 102 19.26 -4.98 -6.60
N PRO A 103 20.18 -5.35 -5.70
CA PRO A 103 21.38 -4.55 -5.42
C PRO A 103 22.26 -4.28 -6.68
N GLY A 104 22.04 -5.01 -7.78
CA GLY A 104 22.69 -4.82 -9.08
C GLY A 104 21.97 -3.87 -10.05
N ASP A 105 20.71 -3.49 -9.79
CA ASP A 105 19.90 -2.61 -10.65
C ASP A 105 20.07 -1.11 -10.32
N ILE A 106 20.86 -0.78 -9.30
CA ILE A 106 21.29 0.59 -9.03
C ILE A 106 22.52 0.88 -9.91
N GLN A 107 22.30 1.13 -11.20
CA GLN A 107 23.35 1.74 -12.02
C GLN A 107 23.53 3.19 -11.61
N ALA A 108 24.54 3.44 -10.77
CA ALA A 108 25.10 4.77 -10.55
C ALA A 108 25.83 5.22 -11.82
N GLY A 109 25.07 5.65 -12.85
CA GLY A 109 25.66 6.06 -14.11
C GLY A 109 24.64 6.48 -15.15
N GLY A 110 24.20 7.74 -15.09
CA GLY A 110 23.59 8.45 -16.22
C GLY A 110 22.09 8.29 -16.38
N SER A 111 21.33 9.32 -15.96
CA SER A 111 20.05 9.81 -16.54
C SER A 111 18.92 8.85 -16.96
N GLU A 112 19.01 7.55 -16.72
CA GLU A 112 17.98 6.56 -17.00
C GLU A 112 17.45 5.99 -15.68
N GLY A 113 16.13 6.04 -15.53
CA GLY A 113 15.44 5.69 -14.29
C GLY A 113 15.72 4.25 -13.84
N ILE A 114 15.76 4.06 -12.53
CA ILE A 114 15.88 2.75 -11.89
C ILE A 114 14.74 1.86 -12.41
N LYS A 115 15.09 0.77 -13.11
CA LYS A 115 14.13 -0.22 -13.58
C LYS A 115 13.76 -1.14 -12.42
N VAL A 116 12.66 -0.83 -11.74
CA VAL A 116 12.14 -1.68 -10.65
C VAL A 116 11.51 -2.93 -11.27
N THR A 117 12.09 -4.09 -11.03
CA THR A 117 11.54 -5.37 -11.49
C THR A 117 10.59 -5.92 -10.43
N LEU A 118 9.35 -6.23 -10.83
CA LEU A 118 8.38 -6.87 -9.95
C LEU A 118 8.80 -8.33 -9.70
N LYS A 119 9.03 -8.70 -8.44
CA LYS A 119 9.29 -10.08 -8.03
C LYS A 119 8.02 -10.68 -7.45
N ARG A 120 7.65 -11.88 -7.90
CA ARG A 120 6.61 -12.69 -7.26
C ARG A 120 7.24 -13.58 -6.19
N LEU A 121 6.95 -13.28 -4.93
CA LEU A 121 7.44 -13.99 -3.77
C LEU A 121 6.69 -15.32 -3.54
N PRO A 122 7.42 -16.38 -3.13
CA PRO A 122 6.80 -17.63 -2.68
C PRO A 122 6.06 -17.41 -1.35
N LEU A 123 5.07 -18.26 -1.05
CA LEU A 123 4.13 -18.07 0.07
C LEU A 123 4.81 -17.92 1.44
N ASP A 124 5.90 -18.64 1.66
CA ASP A 124 6.70 -18.63 2.88
C ASP A 124 7.49 -17.32 3.10
N GLU A 125 7.87 -16.62 2.03
CA GLU A 125 8.58 -15.33 2.11
C GLU A 125 7.62 -14.13 2.31
N ARG A 126 6.36 -14.24 1.87
CA ARG A 126 5.39 -13.13 1.86
C ARG A 126 5.13 -12.56 3.26
N GLY A 127 5.00 -13.44 4.26
CA GLY A 127 4.73 -13.04 5.64
C GLY A 127 5.82 -12.13 6.21
N ALA A 128 7.10 -12.48 5.96
CA ALA A 128 8.24 -11.70 6.42
C ALA A 128 8.28 -10.31 5.78
N VAL A 129 8.13 -10.24 4.45
CA VAL A 129 8.16 -8.96 3.71
C VAL A 129 6.97 -8.07 4.09
N ALA A 130 5.77 -8.64 4.20
CA ALA A 130 4.60 -7.88 4.65
C ALA A 130 4.74 -7.38 6.10
N SER A 131 5.35 -8.18 6.98
CA SER A 131 5.66 -7.76 8.34
C SER A 131 6.65 -6.59 8.37
N GLU A 132 7.69 -6.61 7.55
CA GLU A 132 8.65 -5.51 7.44
C GLU A 132 7.97 -4.22 6.98
N LEU A 133 7.13 -4.28 5.95
CA LEU A 133 6.36 -3.14 5.45
C LEU A 133 5.44 -2.55 6.52
N ARG A 134 4.74 -3.41 7.29
CA ARG A 134 3.89 -2.99 8.42
C ARG A 134 4.70 -2.36 9.55
N SER A 135 5.87 -2.90 9.89
CA SER A 135 6.77 -2.32 10.89
C SER A 135 7.25 -0.93 10.47
N ARG A 136 7.63 -0.75 9.21
CA ARG A 136 8.02 0.56 8.66
C ARG A 136 6.85 1.55 8.67
N ALA A 137 5.65 1.10 8.31
CA ALA A 137 4.45 1.93 8.40
C ALA A 137 4.16 2.36 9.84
N ARG A 138 4.29 1.45 10.80
CA ARG A 138 4.11 1.72 12.22
C ARG A 138 5.14 2.72 12.75
N LEU A 139 6.41 2.56 12.37
CA LEU A 139 7.50 3.49 12.71
C LEU A 139 7.20 4.91 12.20
N LEU A 140 6.71 5.06 10.96
CA LEU A 140 6.31 6.36 10.43
C LEU A 140 5.20 7.02 11.26
N VAL A 141 4.24 6.24 11.77
CA VAL A 141 3.07 6.76 12.50
C VAL A 141 3.39 7.04 13.96
N LYS A 142 4.08 6.13 14.64
CA LYS A 142 4.33 6.20 16.09
C LYS A 142 5.68 6.80 16.46
N GLY A 143 6.65 6.82 15.56
CA GLY A 143 8.01 7.32 15.84
C GLY A 143 8.90 6.37 16.64
N ASP A 144 8.34 5.29 17.19
CA ASP A 144 9.08 4.26 17.92
C ASP A 144 9.31 3.02 17.06
N GLU A 145 10.55 2.54 17.02
CA GLU A 145 10.89 1.19 16.55
C GLU A 145 10.35 0.19 17.58
N ASP A 146 9.12 -0.28 17.39
CA ASP A 146 8.65 -1.45 18.13
C ASP A 146 9.35 -2.67 17.52
N THR A 147 10.52 -2.97 18.05
CA THR A 147 11.23 -4.22 17.81
C THR A 147 10.33 -5.32 18.31
N PHE A 148 9.74 -6.10 17.39
CA PHE A 148 9.27 -7.45 17.69
C PHE A 148 10.51 -8.32 18.01
N ALA A 149 11.14 -8.04 19.14
CA ALA A 149 12.18 -8.83 19.74
C ALA A 149 11.58 -9.48 20.99
N GLY A 150 11.21 -10.76 20.86
CA GLY A 150 11.03 -11.64 22.02
C GLY A 150 9.58 -11.91 22.43
N VAL A 151 8.92 -12.78 21.68
CA VAL A 151 8.12 -13.85 22.29
C VAL A 151 8.44 -15.15 21.52
N LEU A 152 9.49 -15.82 21.97
CA LEU A 152 9.71 -17.27 21.80
C LEU A 152 9.78 -17.86 23.21
#